data_AF-A0A4R6T4U2-F1
#
_entry.id   AF-A0A4R6T4U2-F1
#
_cell.length_a   1.000
_cell.length_b   1.000
_cell.length_c   1.000
_cell.angle_alpha   90.00
_cell.angle_beta   90.00
_cell.angle_gamma   90.00
#
_symmetry.space_group_name_H-M   'P 1'
#
loop_
_entity.id
_entity.type
_entity.pdbx_description
1 polymer ?
#
loop_
_entity_poly.entity_id
_entity_poly.type
_entity_poly.pdbx_seq_one_letter_code
_entity_poly.pdbx_strand_id
1 'polypeptide(L)'
;MAFTKNLHFRFFLLSLGLAGLIWILQQILPGIIHERIWHILIFLFSFFFMINLLNTFLIKLLPENFFHISVLAMILRLIGSLIFIGVEVWPQMENIILFIADFFVIFLFYLVFDIYAFLSNLRPISK
;
A
#
# COMPACT_ATOMS: atom_id res chain seq x y z
N MET A 1 -6.46 25.34 10.29
CA MET A 1 -6.61 23.87 10.38
C MET A 1 -5.34 23.18 9.87
N ALA A 2 -4.43 22.79 10.76
CA ALA A 2 -3.10 22.27 10.43
C ALA A 2 -2.98 20.74 10.61
N PHE A 3 -4.08 19.99 10.47
CA PHE A 3 -4.09 18.53 10.65
C PHE A 3 -3.63 17.74 9.41
N THR A 4 -3.40 18.41 8.27
CA THR A 4 -3.14 17.77 6.97
C THR A 4 -1.65 17.58 6.64
N LYS A 5 -0.72 17.86 7.56
CA LYS A 5 0.73 17.70 7.31
C LYS A 5 1.31 16.33 7.68
N ASN A 6 0.62 15.51 8.46
CA ASN A 6 1.14 14.20 8.85
C ASN A 6 0.88 13.13 7.77
N LEU A 7 1.95 12.64 7.16
CA LEU A 7 1.95 11.57 6.15
C LEU A 7 1.13 10.35 6.60
N HIS A 8 1.27 9.97 7.88
CA HIS A 8 0.57 8.83 8.48
C HIS A 8 -0.95 9.02 8.53
N PHE A 9 -1.43 10.25 8.77
CA PHE A 9 -2.85 10.54 8.79
C PHE A 9 -3.47 10.45 7.39
N ARG A 10 -2.74 10.91 6.36
CA ARG A 10 -3.17 10.74 4.97
C ARG A 10 -3.25 9.27 4.59
N PHE A 11 -2.23 8.49 4.95
CA PHE A 11 -2.24 7.04 4.74
C PHE A 11 -3.47 6.38 5.37
N PHE A 12 -3.75 6.69 6.64
CA PHE A 12 -4.91 6.15 7.33
C PHE A 12 -6.23 6.57 6.66
N LEU A 13 -6.38 7.84 6.29
CA LEU A 13 -7.58 8.35 5.62
C LEU A 13 -7.82 7.64 4.28
N LEU A 14 -6.76 7.37 3.53
CA LEU A 14 -6.82 6.68 2.25
C LEU A 14 -7.23 5.23 2.39
N SER A 15 -6.64 4.51 3.35
CA SER A 15 -7.03 3.14 3.68
C SER A 15 -8.47 3.06 4.14
N LEU A 16 -8.95 4.06 4.90
CA LEU A 16 -10.33 4.15 5.36
C LEU A 16 -11.28 4.45 4.18
N GLY A 17 -10.88 5.31 3.24
CA GLY A 17 -11.60 5.56 2.00
C GLY A 17 -11.69 4.32 1.10
N LEU A 18 -10.60 3.56 0.96
CA LEU A 18 -10.57 2.28 0.24
C LEU A 18 -11.47 1.24 0.89
N ALA A 19 -11.42 1.12 2.22
CA ALA A 19 -12.29 0.21 2.96
C ALA A 19 -13.78 0.56 2.78
N GLY A 20 -14.13 1.85 2.83
CA GLY A 20 -15.49 2.33 2.55
C GLY A 20 -15.93 2.04 1.12
N LEU A 21 -15.06 2.26 0.13
CA LEU A 21 -15.34 1.99 -1.28
C LEU A 21 -15.55 0.49 -1.54
N ILE A 22 -14.71 -0.37 -0.94
CA ILE A 22 -14.85 -1.83 -1.00
C ILE A 22 -16.16 -2.27 -0.36
N TRP A 23 -16.50 -1.72 0.81
CA TRP A 23 -17.76 -2.03 1.48
C TRP A 23 -18.98 -1.66 0.63
N ILE A 24 -18.98 -0.47 0.01
CA ILE A 24 -20.05 -0.05 -0.92
C ILE A 24 -20.14 -0.99 -2.13
N LEU A 25 -19.01 -1.34 -2.74
CA LEU A 25 -18.97 -2.24 -3.90
C LEU A 25 -19.50 -3.64 -3.54
N GLN A 26 -19.22 -4.15 -2.34
CA GLN A 26 -19.75 -5.43 -1.88
C GLN A 26 -21.28 -5.43 -1.80
N GLN A 27 -21.91 -4.30 -1.49
CA GLN A 27 -23.38 -4.19 -1.45
C GLN A 27 -24.00 -4.13 -2.87
N ILE A 28 -23.32 -3.49 -3.81
CA ILE A 28 -23.86 -3.25 -5.17
C ILE A 28 -23.59 -4.45 -6.09
N LEU A 29 -22.45 -5.12 -5.93
CA LEU A 29 -21.95 -6.16 -6.82
C LEU A 29 -21.48 -7.39 -6.02
N PRO A 30 -22.42 -8.15 -5.42
CA PRO A 30 -22.09 -9.37 -4.69
C PRO A 30 -21.45 -10.40 -5.63
N GLY A 31 -20.28 -10.92 -5.25
CA GLY A 31 -19.54 -11.95 -5.99
C GLY A 31 -18.37 -11.46 -6.86
N ILE A 32 -18.20 -10.15 -7.05
CA ILE A 32 -17.02 -9.60 -7.75
C ILE A 32 -15.81 -9.49 -6.81
N ILE A 33 -16.05 -9.38 -5.51
CA ILE A 33 -15.04 -9.17 -4.47
C ILE A 33 -14.82 -10.47 -3.70
N HIS A 34 -13.56 -10.84 -3.50
CA HIS A 34 -13.19 -12.03 -2.77
C HIS A 34 -13.49 -11.87 -1.28
N GLU A 35 -13.93 -12.96 -0.66
CA GLU A 35 -14.11 -13.07 0.79
C GLU A 35 -12.87 -12.65 1.60
N ARG A 36 -11.65 -12.81 1.05
CA ARG A 36 -10.39 -12.48 1.71
C ARG A 36 -9.91 -11.04 1.48
N ILE A 37 -10.72 -10.17 0.86
CA ILE A 37 -10.32 -8.78 0.58
C ILE A 37 -9.91 -8.01 1.85
N TRP A 38 -10.52 -8.32 3.00
CA TRP A 38 -10.16 -7.71 4.27
C TRP A 38 -8.75 -8.10 4.74
N HIS A 39 -8.32 -9.34 4.47
CA HIS A 39 -6.96 -9.80 4.77
C HIS A 39 -5.94 -9.08 3.88
N ILE A 40 -6.26 -8.92 2.60
CA ILE A 40 -5.46 -8.14 1.65
C ILE A 40 -5.31 -6.69 2.15
N LEU A 41 -6.42 -6.04 2.53
CA LEU A 41 -6.41 -4.65 3.01
C LEU A 41 -5.54 -4.49 4.27
N ILE A 42 -5.72 -5.36 5.26
CA ILE A 42 -4.97 -5.29 6.52
C ILE A 42 -3.48 -5.53 6.27
N PHE A 43 -3.15 -6.53 5.45
CA PHE A 43 -1.78 -6.82 5.08
C PHE A 43 -1.13 -5.63 4.37
N LEU A 44 -1.74 -5.13 3.29
CA LEU A 44 -1.18 -4.02 2.52
C LEU A 44 -1.05 -2.75 3.36
N PHE A 45 -2.06 -2.44 4.20
CA PHE A 45 -1.99 -1.31 5.11
C PHE A 45 -0.81 -1.43 6.08
N SER A 46 -0.73 -2.52 6.82
CA SER A 46 0.32 -2.74 7.82
C SER A 46 1.71 -2.78 7.18
N PHE A 47 1.84 -3.48 6.06
CA PHE A 47 3.10 -3.65 5.37
C PHE A 47 3.61 -2.34 4.76
N PHE A 48 2.76 -1.60 4.03
CA PHE A 48 3.17 -0.30 3.47
C PHE A 48 3.48 0.71 4.58
N PHE A 49 2.71 0.70 5.67
CA PHE A 49 2.97 1.54 6.82
C PHE A 49 4.34 1.23 7.46
N MET A 50 4.66 -0.06 7.66
CA MET A 50 5.94 -0.50 8.21
C MET A 50 7.11 -0.12 7.31
N ILE A 51 6.99 -0.31 5.99
CA ILE A 51 8.01 0.10 5.03
C ILE A 51 8.19 1.62 5.05
N ASN A 52 7.11 2.40 5.17
CA ASN A 52 7.22 3.85 5.25
C ASN A 52 7.88 4.34 6.55
N LEU A 53 7.61 3.68 7.68
CA LEU A 53 8.32 3.94 8.93
C LEU A 53 9.81 3.63 8.79
N LEU A 54 10.14 2.46 8.24
CA LEU A 54 11.52 2.05 7.99
C LEU A 54 12.23 3.03 7.06
N ASN A 55 11.61 3.40 5.94
CA ASN A 55 12.16 4.34 4.97
C ASN A 55 12.44 5.71 5.62
N THR A 56 11.47 6.24 6.37
CA THR A 56 11.64 7.53 7.08
C THR A 56 12.77 7.46 8.11
N PHE A 57 12.91 6.34 8.81
CA PHE A 57 13.96 6.13 9.78
C PHE A 57 15.35 6.04 9.11
N LEU A 58 15.48 5.25 8.03
CA LEU A 58 16.73 5.11 7.29
C LEU A 58 17.16 6.42 6.64
N ILE A 59 16.24 7.19 6.05
CA ILE A 59 16.55 8.50 5.46
C ILE A 59 17.06 9.48 6.52
N LYS A 60 16.52 9.44 7.75
CA LYS A 60 17.03 10.28 8.85
C LYS A 60 18.45 9.89 9.28
N LEU A 61 18.80 8.61 9.22
CA LEU A 61 20.14 8.12 9.56
C LEU A 61 21.16 8.37 8.44
N LEU A 62 20.75 8.23 7.18
CA LEU A 62 21.61 8.28 6.00
C LEU A 62 20.96 9.16 4.91
N PRO A 63 20.89 10.48 5.12
CA PRO A 63 20.19 11.40 4.21
C PRO A 63 20.82 11.43 2.82
N GLU A 64 22.12 11.19 2.71
CA GLU A 64 22.88 11.16 1.46
C GLU A 64 22.44 10.03 0.52
N ASN A 65 21.88 8.96 1.10
CA ASN A 65 21.43 7.77 0.37
C ASN A 65 19.92 7.78 0.07
N PHE A 66 19.26 8.95 0.12
CA PHE A 66 17.81 9.10 -0.05
C PHE A 66 17.25 8.29 -1.24
N PHE A 67 17.89 8.38 -2.41
CA PHE A 67 17.46 7.68 -3.62
C PHE A 67 17.54 6.16 -3.46
N HIS A 68 18.68 5.64 -2.98
CA HIS A 68 18.89 4.21 -2.77
C HIS A 68 17.90 3.63 -1.76
N ILE A 69 17.65 4.34 -0.65
CA ILE A 69 16.70 3.90 0.39
C ILE A 69 15.26 3.90 -0.15
N SER A 70 14.89 4.93 -0.93
CA SER A 70 13.55 5.00 -1.54
C SER A 70 13.31 3.89 -2.55
N VAL A 71 14.31 3.56 -3.39
CA VAL A 71 14.25 2.43 -4.32
C VAL A 71 14.20 1.10 -3.57
N LEU A 72 15.00 0.94 -2.50
CA LEU A 72 14.96 -0.25 -1.65
C LEU A 72 13.56 -0.47 -1.05
N ALA A 73 12.91 0.59 -0.57
CA ALA A 73 11.55 0.53 -0.06
C ALA A 73 10.55 0.05 -1.13
N MET A 74 10.69 0.50 -2.37
CA MET A 74 9.87 0.04 -3.50
C MET A 74 10.09 -1.45 -3.81
N ILE A 75 11.35 -1.89 -3.84
CA ILE A 75 11.70 -3.30 -4.07
C ILE A 75 11.15 -4.19 -2.96
N LEU A 76 11.35 -3.81 -1.69
CA LEU A 76 10.84 -4.54 -0.53
C LEU A 76 9.31 -4.70 -0.60
N ARG A 77 8.59 -3.67 -1.06
CA ARG A 77 7.14 -3.76 -1.22
C ARG A 77 6.72 -4.75 -2.28
N LEU A 78 7.38 -4.75 -3.43
CA LEU A 78 7.11 -5.71 -4.50
C LEU A 78 7.37 -7.14 -4.03
N ILE A 79 8.54 -7.39 -3.42
CA ILE A 79 8.92 -8.72 -2.93
C ILE A 79 7.97 -9.20 -1.84
N GLY A 80 7.68 -8.36 -0.83
CA GLY A 80 6.76 -8.74 0.25
C GLY A 80 5.33 -8.98 -0.24
N SER A 81 4.88 -8.23 -1.25
CA SER A 81 3.58 -8.46 -1.90
C SER A 81 3.53 -9.80 -2.62
N LEU A 82 4.59 -10.15 -3.37
CA LEU A 82 4.68 -11.44 -4.04
C LEU A 82 4.72 -12.61 -3.06
N ILE A 83 5.48 -12.48 -1.96
CA ILE A 83 5.53 -13.49 -0.90
C ILE A 83 4.14 -13.68 -0.29
N PHE A 84 3.43 -12.60 0.01
CA PHE A 84 2.08 -12.69 0.58
C PHE A 84 1.10 -13.41 -0.34
N ILE A 85 1.09 -13.07 -1.64
CA ILE A 85 0.26 -13.80 -2.62
C ILE A 85 0.65 -15.28 -2.63
N GLY A 86 1.94 -15.59 -2.67
CA GLY A 86 2.41 -16.98 -2.69
C GLY A 86 1.97 -17.77 -1.45
N VAL A 87 2.01 -17.16 -0.26
CA VAL A 87 1.60 -17.78 1.00
C VAL A 87 0.07 -17.99 1.05
N GLU A 88 -0.73 -17.01 0.64
CA GLU A 88 -2.20 -17.12 0.66
C GLU A 88 -2.74 -18.02 -0.45
N VAL A 89 -2.04 -18.19 -1.58
CA VAL A 89 -2.49 -19.08 -2.67
C VAL A 89 -2.09 -20.54 -2.43
N TRP A 90 -1.07 -20.80 -1.60
CA TRP A 90 -0.61 -22.15 -1.23
C TRP A 90 -1.71 -23.12 -0.73
N PRO A 91 -2.73 -22.70 0.04
CA PRO A 91 -3.77 -23.59 0.58
C PRO A 91 -4.78 -24.14 -0.45
N GLN A 92 -4.51 -24.08 -1.77
CA GLN A 92 -5.44 -24.51 -2.83
C GLN A 92 -6.78 -23.76 -2.77
N MET A 93 -6.73 -22.43 -2.64
CA MET A 93 -7.95 -21.62 -2.59
C MET A 93 -8.77 -21.71 -3.88
N GLU A 94 -10.09 -21.67 -3.72
CA GLU A 94 -11.00 -21.42 -4.84
C GLU A 94 -10.91 -19.95 -5.28
N ASN A 95 -11.12 -19.67 -6.57
CA ASN A 95 -11.14 -18.31 -7.13
C ASN A 95 -9.83 -17.51 -6.99
N ILE A 96 -8.67 -18.17 -7.12
CA ILE A 96 -7.33 -17.55 -7.11
C ILE A 96 -7.23 -16.31 -8.01
N ILE A 97 -7.82 -16.35 -9.21
CA ILE A 97 -7.77 -15.23 -10.17
C ILE A 97 -8.43 -13.98 -9.58
N LEU A 98 -9.58 -14.15 -8.91
CA LEU A 98 -10.32 -13.05 -8.29
C LEU A 98 -9.54 -12.50 -7.09
N PHE A 99 -8.87 -13.36 -6.32
CA PHE A 99 -7.98 -12.94 -5.22
C PHE A 99 -6.84 -12.07 -5.73
N ILE A 100 -6.15 -12.54 -6.78
CA ILE A 100 -5.02 -11.82 -7.37
C ILE A 100 -5.49 -10.50 -7.98
N ALA A 101 -6.66 -10.48 -8.63
CA ALA A 101 -7.24 -9.26 -9.20
C ALA A 101 -7.53 -8.21 -8.11
N ASP A 102 -8.22 -8.61 -7.04
CA ASP A 102 -8.51 -7.72 -5.90
C ASP A 102 -7.22 -7.21 -5.25
N PHE A 103 -6.26 -8.11 -5.04
CA PHE A 103 -4.94 -7.74 -4.53
C PHE A 103 -4.27 -6.69 -5.41
N PHE A 104 -4.24 -6.93 -6.72
CA PHE A 104 -3.57 -6.05 -7.66
C PHE A 104 -4.22 -4.67 -7.73
N VAL A 105 -5.56 -4.61 -7.74
CA VAL A 105 -6.30 -3.34 -7.72
C VAL A 105 -5.98 -2.55 -6.46
N ILE A 106 -6.07 -3.16 -5.28
CA ILE A 106 -5.76 -2.48 -4.02
C ILE A 106 -4.30 -2.06 -3.99
N PHE A 107 -3.39 -2.94 -4.40
CA PHE A 107 -1.96 -2.65 -4.49
C PHE A 107 -1.67 -1.44 -5.38
N LEU A 108 -2.31 -1.33 -6.54
CA LEU A 108 -2.16 -0.18 -7.43
C LEU A 108 -2.63 1.12 -6.77
N PHE A 109 -3.75 1.11 -6.03
CA PHE A 109 -4.16 2.30 -5.29
C PHE A 109 -3.09 2.72 -4.29
N TYR A 110 -2.55 1.79 -3.49
CA TYR A 110 -1.46 2.09 -2.56
C TYR A 110 -0.20 2.59 -3.26
N LEU A 111 0.16 2.00 -4.41
CA LEU A 111 1.32 2.40 -5.22
C LEU A 111 1.17 3.83 -5.73
N VAL A 112 0.00 4.19 -6.27
CA VAL A 112 -0.28 5.53 -6.80
C VAL A 112 -0.12 6.57 -5.70
N PHE A 113 -0.68 6.33 -4.52
CA PHE A 113 -0.52 7.25 -3.39
C PHE A 113 0.93 7.43 -2.97
N ASP A 114 1.71 6.36 -3.00
CA ASP A 114 3.11 6.43 -2.64
C ASP A 114 3.95 7.17 -3.68
N ILE A 115 3.71 6.96 -4.97
CA ILE A 115 4.35 7.73 -6.04
C ILE A 115 4.05 9.22 -5.87
N TYR A 116 2.80 9.59 -5.59
CA TYR A 116 2.45 10.99 -5.33
C TYR A 116 3.16 11.54 -4.09
N ALA A 117 3.26 10.77 -3.01
CA ALA A 117 3.99 11.17 -1.81
C ALA A 117 5.49 11.38 -2.13
N PHE A 118 6.10 10.45 -2.86
CA PHE A 118 7.49 10.53 -3.29
C PHE A 118 7.76 11.76 -4.17
N LEU A 119 6.95 11.98 -5.22
CA LEU A 119 7.07 13.14 -6.10
C LEU A 119 6.89 14.47 -5.35
N SER A 120 5.96 14.52 -4.39
CA SER A 120 5.73 15.72 -3.58
C SER A 120 6.92 16.09 -2.68
N ASN A 121 7.66 15.08 -2.21
CA ASN A 121 8.87 15.27 -1.38
C ASN A 121 10.10 15.67 -2.20
N LEU A 122 10.13 15.39 -3.51
CA LEU A 122 11.19 15.84 -4.43
C LEU A 122 11.04 17.31 -4.85
N ARG A 123 9.83 17.86 -4.81
CA ARG A 123 9.52 19.22 -5.29
C ARG A 123 10.20 20.40 -4.56
N PRO A 124 10.60 20.34 -3.27
CA PRO A 124 11.20 21.50 -2.61
C PRO A 124 12.67 21.77 -2.98
N ILE A 125 13.37 20.87 -3.67
CA ILE A 125 14.84 20.93 -3.88
C ILE A 125 15.20 21.59 -5.24
N SER A 126 14.22 22.06 -6.01
CA SER A 126 14.44 22.84 -7.24
C SER A 126 14.34 24.34 -6.95
N LYS A 127 15.36 24.90 -6.30
CA LYS A 127 15.71 26.32 -6.34
C LYS A 127 17.22 26.49 -6.29
#